data_AF-A0A6G7XNY9-F1
#
_entry.id   AF-A0A6G7XNY9-F1
#
_cell.length_a   1.000
_cell.length_b   1.000
_cell.length_c   1.000
_cell.angle_alpha   90.00
_cell.angle_beta   90.00
_cell.angle_gamma   90.00
#
_symmetry.space_group_name_H-M   'P 1'
#
loop_
_entity.id
_entity.type
_entity.pdbx_description
1 polymer ?
#
loop_
_entity_poly.entity_id
_entity_poly.type
_entity_poly.pdbx_seq_one_letter_code
_entity_poly.pdbx_strand_id
1 'polypeptide(L)'
;MSRRRPAGENGAVAIVVALSATMLFAIAAIAVDLGNAFAARRDLQTQADLAATSAAGLLPKGDATNQANIVAEVANYLNRNKAGVNQSSVTSTQLTDTQLSNGEVTFPTDNQVRVVTPSSRVDFGVARAIGISSKTLDASATAEKRALVPPTDDVLPMWLPSSCAYGAVGGDTGPGPTTPAANPTYDPGNSNVDSKFHITAISVNTAPFGTTTGSIDVTLTNEDSAAIGTPAAPKQGAIVFTFGAPTSWTTATTVYPVNLAIPGKSGSTLGTQTVTIPGVGSEVTNTVGKWEVWGAYNATGGKVVPGTTKFSADPNGANAAEPLAFTVTGGGGEVACNVSQRGNFGQLDSPRAGYPQLQKRYEYNLALGLDHKLAPFNMLDYPAIATNPECFNDGSPTGAKIDNVVRDGNNCIYVQSGNDPGGLTSGFLTGVDGGPDGAKPGRLFTAPTSSRCTTNGRVAPAKASDSKVAWANINRDTLSCFLLPGKTLADIASDTAAADIVDRSILQSPRYFQVPVVHANDRADKKYIAIKQYASVFLTDETPTCNLTAPTYGGPGCATAENGITMNGGGNQVFAVQVFAFNTFAITTPPNGADTEWFVGGKPVIRLVD
;
A
#
# COMPACT_ATOMS: atom_id res chain seq x y z
N MET A 1 43.46 29.18 95.52
CA MET A 1 44.19 28.64 94.35
C MET A 1 43.32 28.84 93.11
N SER A 2 43.62 29.83 92.27
CA SER A 2 42.89 30.07 91.02
C SER A 2 43.54 29.25 89.89
N ARG A 3 42.85 28.21 89.44
CA ARG A 3 43.30 27.31 88.36
C ARG A 3 43.17 28.07 87.05
N ARG A 4 44.29 28.54 86.48
CA ARG A 4 44.32 29.15 85.15
C ARG A 4 43.70 28.16 84.16
N ARG A 5 42.58 28.53 83.54
CA ARG A 5 42.00 27.76 82.43
C ARG A 5 43.00 27.79 81.27
N PRO A 6 43.32 26.66 80.64
CA PRO A 6 44.20 26.65 79.48
C PRO A 6 43.51 27.39 78.33
N ALA A 7 43.96 28.61 78.05
CA ALA A 7 43.66 29.31 76.82
C ALA A 7 44.58 28.72 75.75
N GLY A 8 44.09 27.78 74.93
CA GLY A 8 45.01 26.99 74.10
C GLY A 8 44.53 26.49 72.72
N GLU A 9 43.24 26.21 72.48
CA GLU A 9 42.88 25.42 71.28
C GLU A 9 41.93 26.12 70.29
N ASN A 10 41.26 27.21 70.71
CA ASN A 10 40.28 27.90 69.88
C ASN A 10 40.86 28.44 68.55
N GLY A 11 42.15 28.82 68.53
CA GLY A 11 42.83 29.29 67.32
C GLY A 11 43.13 28.17 66.31
N ALA A 12 43.55 26.99 66.79
CA ALA A 12 43.83 25.84 65.94
C ALA A 12 42.55 25.30 65.29
N VAL A 13 41.45 25.25 66.07
CA VAL A 13 40.12 24.85 65.56
C VAL A 13 39.66 25.81 64.46
N ALA A 14 39.85 27.12 64.62
CA ALA A 14 39.46 28.10 63.61
C ALA A 14 40.19 27.89 62.27
N ILE A 15 41.48 27.57 62.29
CA ILE A 15 42.28 27.30 61.08
C ILE A 15 41.79 26.02 60.38
N VAL A 16 41.57 24.94 61.14
CA VAL A 16 41.10 23.67 60.56
C VAL A 16 39.71 23.82 59.96
N VAL A 17 38.80 24.55 60.62
CA VAL A 17 37.46 24.85 60.10
C VAL A 17 37.55 25.71 58.83
N ALA A 18 38.40 26.73 58.81
CA ALA A 18 38.57 27.58 57.63
C ALA A 18 39.08 26.77 56.43
N LEU A 19 40.12 25.95 56.60
CA LEU A 19 40.66 25.10 55.53
C LEU A 19 39.63 24.07 55.04
N SER A 20 38.92 23.43 55.97
CA SER A 20 37.88 22.43 55.63
C SER A 20 36.71 23.09 54.89
N ALA A 21 36.26 24.26 55.32
CA ALA A 21 35.21 25.02 54.66
C ALA A 21 35.63 25.43 53.24
N THR A 22 36.84 25.97 53.06
CA THR A 22 37.38 26.31 51.73
C THR A 22 37.42 25.09 50.82
N MET A 23 37.87 23.94 51.32
CA MET A 23 37.89 22.70 50.54
C MET A 23 36.48 22.24 50.14
N LEU A 24 35.52 22.29 51.08
CA LEU A 24 34.12 21.94 50.80
C LEU A 24 33.50 22.89 49.77
N PHE A 25 33.74 24.21 49.88
CA PHE A 25 33.27 25.18 48.88
C PHE A 25 33.92 24.95 47.52
N ALA A 26 35.22 24.61 47.47
CA ALA A 26 35.91 24.29 46.21
C ALA A 26 35.34 23.03 45.54
N ILE A 27 34.94 22.02 46.30
CA ILE A 27 34.29 20.82 45.75
C ILE A 27 32.86 21.12 45.29
N ALA A 28 32.09 21.87 46.08
CA ALA A 28 30.72 22.28 45.71
C ALA A 28 30.71 23.13 44.43
N ALA A 29 31.66 24.05 44.32
CA ALA A 29 31.95 24.85 43.14
C ALA A 29 32.15 24.02 41.87
N ILE A 30 33.07 23.05 41.92
CA ILE A 30 33.36 22.15 40.80
C ILE A 30 32.12 21.33 40.44
N ALA A 31 31.36 20.87 41.45
CA ALA A 31 30.13 20.12 41.22
C ALA A 31 29.07 20.96 40.47
N VAL A 32 28.91 22.24 40.81
CA VAL A 32 27.98 23.16 40.11
C VAL A 32 28.41 23.38 38.66
N ASP A 33 29.70 23.64 38.42
CA ASP A 33 30.23 23.87 37.08
C ASP A 33 30.15 22.63 36.19
N LEU A 34 30.45 21.45 36.73
CA LEU A 34 30.26 20.18 36.04
C LEU A 34 28.78 19.93 35.76
N GLY A 35 27.89 20.18 36.73
CA GLY A 35 26.45 20.07 36.55
C GLY A 35 25.93 20.95 35.40
N ASN A 36 26.40 22.19 35.31
CA ASN A 36 26.05 23.10 34.22
C ASN A 36 26.59 22.60 32.86
N ALA A 37 27.83 22.09 32.81
CA ALA A 37 28.37 21.49 31.59
C ALA A 37 27.62 20.22 31.15
N PHE A 38 27.19 19.37 32.09
CA PHE A 38 26.38 18.19 31.79
C PHE A 38 24.98 18.56 31.28
N ALA A 39 24.35 19.58 31.88
CA ALA A 39 23.07 20.10 31.41
C ALA A 39 23.20 20.63 29.97
N ALA A 40 24.18 21.49 29.70
CA ALA A 40 24.42 22.02 28.36
C ALA A 40 24.72 20.92 27.33
N ARG A 41 25.45 19.86 27.71
CA ARG A 41 25.69 18.71 26.81
C ARG A 41 24.40 17.94 26.49
N ARG A 42 23.51 17.77 27.47
CA ARG A 42 22.20 17.11 27.26
C ARG A 42 21.32 17.93 26.32
N ASP A 43 21.35 19.25 26.44
CA ASP A 43 20.60 20.13 25.55
C ASP A 43 21.16 20.08 24.12
N LEU A 44 22.49 20.06 23.96
CA LEU A 44 23.14 19.84 22.66
C LEU A 44 22.78 18.47 22.05
N GLN A 45 22.77 17.40 22.85
CA GLN A 45 22.37 16.09 22.35
C GLN A 45 20.92 16.09 21.88
N THR A 46 20.01 16.70 22.66
CA THR A 46 18.60 16.84 22.28
C THR A 46 18.45 17.62 20.97
N GLN A 47 19.22 18.69 20.80
CA GLN A 47 19.25 19.47 19.56
C GLN A 47 19.76 18.62 18.37
N ALA A 48 20.81 17.83 18.57
CA ALA A 48 21.36 16.93 17.55
C ALA A 48 20.32 15.88 17.13
N ASP A 49 19.70 15.22 18.10
CA ASP A 49 18.71 14.17 17.91
C ASP A 49 17.48 14.70 17.14
N LEU A 50 16.98 15.87 17.53
CA LEU A 50 15.85 16.52 16.85
C LEU A 50 16.19 16.90 15.40
N ALA A 51 17.38 17.45 15.17
CA ALA A 51 17.82 17.87 13.85
C ALA A 51 18.12 16.67 12.92
N ALA A 52 18.71 15.59 13.44
CA ALA A 52 18.92 14.36 12.70
C ALA A 52 17.58 13.68 12.36
N THR A 53 16.67 13.60 13.33
CA THR A 53 15.35 12.97 13.14
C THR A 53 14.47 13.75 12.14
N SER A 54 14.48 15.08 12.18
CA SER A 54 13.71 15.89 11.22
C SER A 54 14.22 15.71 9.79
N ALA A 55 15.54 15.72 9.63
CA ALA A 55 16.22 15.49 8.36
C ALA A 55 16.00 14.07 7.81
N ALA A 56 15.87 13.06 8.67
CA ALA A 56 15.71 11.68 8.25
C ALA A 56 14.40 11.42 7.47
N GLY A 57 13.37 12.25 7.64
CA GLY A 57 12.14 12.16 6.83
C GLY A 57 12.39 12.38 5.33
N LEU A 58 13.41 13.19 5.01
CA LEU A 58 13.79 13.58 3.65
C LEU A 58 14.78 12.60 2.98
N LEU A 59 15.26 11.59 3.71
CA LEU A 59 16.10 10.52 3.13
C LEU A 59 15.30 9.69 2.10
N PRO A 60 15.93 8.98 1.16
CA PRO A 60 17.38 8.86 0.95
C PRO A 60 18.00 10.17 0.46
N LYS A 61 19.31 10.37 0.66
CA LYS A 61 20.06 11.55 0.20
C LYS A 61 19.76 11.84 -1.28
N GLY A 62 19.78 10.80 -2.12
CA GLY A 62 19.51 10.92 -3.54
C GLY A 62 20.47 11.90 -4.21
N ASP A 63 19.91 12.81 -5.02
CA ASP A 63 20.64 13.83 -5.77
C ASP A 63 21.07 15.05 -4.92
N ALA A 64 21.82 15.96 -5.55
CA ALA A 64 22.32 17.17 -4.89
C ALA A 64 21.21 18.13 -4.45
N THR A 65 20.04 18.11 -5.11
CA THR A 65 18.91 18.97 -4.75
C THR A 65 18.25 18.48 -3.46
N ASN A 66 18.02 17.17 -3.35
CA ASN A 66 17.48 16.60 -2.12
C ASN A 66 18.50 16.68 -0.96
N GLN A 67 19.79 16.48 -1.25
CA GLN A 67 20.85 16.74 -0.27
C GLN A 67 20.79 18.19 0.28
N ALA A 68 20.62 19.20 -0.58
CA ALA A 68 20.49 20.59 -0.15
C ALA A 68 19.25 20.83 0.72
N ASN A 69 18.13 20.17 0.41
CA ASN A 69 16.90 20.24 1.23
C ASN A 69 17.12 19.62 2.62
N ILE A 70 17.80 18.47 2.69
CA ILE A 70 18.13 17.82 3.95
C ILE A 70 18.99 18.74 4.83
N VAL A 71 20.06 19.31 4.26
CA VAL A 71 20.95 20.23 4.98
C VAL A 71 20.21 21.50 5.44
N ALA A 72 19.32 22.04 4.61
CA ALA A 72 18.50 23.20 4.98
C ALA A 72 17.54 22.88 6.16
N GLU A 73 16.97 21.68 6.19
CA GLU A 73 16.11 21.23 7.29
C GLU A 73 16.91 21.06 8.59
N VAL A 74 18.13 20.49 8.52
CA VAL A 74 19.03 20.43 9.67
C VAL A 74 19.34 21.84 10.19
N ALA A 75 19.72 22.78 9.31
CA ALA A 75 20.02 24.15 9.71
C ALA A 75 18.82 24.81 10.41
N ASN A 76 17.61 24.59 9.89
CA ASN A 76 16.37 25.09 10.46
C ASN A 76 16.15 24.55 11.89
N TYR A 77 16.30 23.23 12.09
CA TYR A 77 16.11 22.61 13.40
C TYR A 77 17.19 22.97 14.41
N LEU A 78 18.46 23.04 13.99
CA LEU A 78 19.56 23.51 14.84
C LEU A 78 19.29 24.96 15.31
N ASN A 79 18.88 25.84 14.39
CA ASN A 79 18.62 27.25 14.71
C ASN A 79 17.37 27.48 15.57
N ARG A 80 16.33 26.63 15.44
CA ARG A 80 15.11 26.71 16.27
C ARG A 80 15.31 26.16 17.68
N ASN A 81 16.16 25.13 17.84
CA ASN A 81 16.35 24.41 19.10
C ASN A 81 17.72 24.69 19.72
N LYS A 82 18.14 25.95 19.76
CA LYS A 82 19.45 26.30 20.33
C LYS A 82 19.58 25.89 21.79
N ALA A 83 20.62 25.13 22.09
CA ALA A 83 20.90 24.58 23.42
C ALA A 83 21.53 25.60 24.40
N GLY A 84 21.75 26.85 24.01
CA GLY A 84 22.33 27.87 24.88
C GLY A 84 22.44 29.26 24.28
N VAL A 85 22.71 30.25 25.14
CA VAL A 85 22.80 31.69 24.78
C VAL A 85 24.00 32.02 23.89
N ASN A 86 25.03 31.18 23.86
CA ASN A 86 26.29 31.43 23.14
C ASN A 86 26.44 30.56 21.88
N GLN A 87 25.36 29.95 21.41
CA GLN A 87 25.41 29.11 20.21
C GLN A 87 25.10 29.95 18.95
N SER A 88 26.08 30.06 18.06
CA SER A 88 25.93 30.75 16.78
C SER A 88 24.85 30.09 15.93
N SER A 89 24.11 30.90 15.15
CA SER A 89 23.24 30.34 14.11
C SER A 89 24.09 29.74 13.00
N VAL A 90 23.58 28.69 12.37
CA VAL A 90 24.23 27.99 11.27
C VAL A 90 23.50 28.24 9.96
N THR A 91 24.23 28.24 8.85
CA THR A 91 23.69 28.29 7.49
C THR A 91 23.94 26.96 6.80
N SER A 92 23.17 26.62 5.77
CA SER A 92 23.37 25.37 5.03
C SER A 92 24.78 25.24 4.45
N THR A 93 25.41 26.35 4.05
CA THR A 93 26.79 26.37 3.56
C THR A 93 27.78 25.98 4.65
N GLN A 94 27.60 26.49 5.87
CA GLN A 94 28.46 26.15 7.01
C GLN A 94 28.37 24.66 7.36
N LEU A 95 27.17 24.07 7.30
CA LEU A 95 26.97 22.66 7.63
C LEU A 95 27.59 21.66 6.64
N THR A 96 28.24 22.14 5.57
CA THR A 96 28.85 21.31 4.53
C THR A 96 30.29 21.73 4.20
N ASP A 97 30.87 22.61 5.01
CA ASP A 97 32.21 23.15 4.79
C ASP A 97 33.31 22.33 5.48
N THR A 98 32.95 21.21 6.12
CA THR A 98 33.82 20.28 6.87
C THR A 98 34.35 20.84 8.20
N GLN A 99 33.82 21.97 8.66
CA GLN A 99 34.30 22.68 9.84
C GLN A 99 33.45 22.39 11.09
N LEU A 100 33.71 21.26 11.76
CA LEU A 100 32.95 20.76 12.93
C LEU A 100 32.60 21.80 14.01
N SER A 101 33.39 22.86 14.20
CA SER A 101 33.12 23.89 15.21
C SER A 101 31.84 24.70 14.94
N ASN A 102 31.41 24.82 13.68
CA ASN A 102 30.17 25.50 13.27
C ASN A 102 29.00 24.53 13.02
N GLY A 103 29.18 23.24 13.35
CA GLY A 103 28.24 22.16 13.06
C GLY A 103 28.45 21.57 11.67
N GLU A 104 28.08 20.31 11.48
CA GLU A 104 28.34 19.60 10.22
C GLU A 104 27.23 18.59 9.93
N VAL A 105 26.90 18.42 8.65
CA VAL A 105 26.00 17.38 8.16
C VAL A 105 26.77 16.45 7.23
N THR A 106 26.89 15.19 7.62
CA THR A 106 27.47 14.15 6.78
C THR A 106 26.46 13.06 6.48
N PHE A 107 26.69 12.32 5.39
CA PHE A 107 25.85 11.22 4.94
C PHE A 107 26.69 9.94 4.90
N PRO A 108 26.76 9.16 6.00
CA PRO A 108 27.53 7.92 6.02
C PRO A 108 27.09 6.92 4.95
N THR A 109 25.78 6.88 4.67
CA THR A 109 25.14 6.16 3.56
C THR A 109 24.03 7.02 2.98
N ASP A 110 23.45 6.64 1.84
CA ASP A 110 22.30 7.36 1.28
C ASP A 110 21.07 7.32 2.19
N ASN A 111 20.97 6.35 3.10
CA ASN A 111 19.87 6.20 4.05
C ASN A 111 20.20 6.72 5.46
N GLN A 112 21.32 7.42 5.65
CA GLN A 112 21.75 7.97 6.94
C GLN A 112 22.12 9.44 6.83
N VAL A 113 21.74 10.21 7.85
CA VAL A 113 22.18 11.58 8.06
C VAL A 113 22.80 11.70 9.44
N ARG A 114 24.05 12.14 9.50
CA ARG A 114 24.75 12.44 10.75
C ARG A 114 24.85 13.94 10.91
N VAL A 115 24.37 14.43 12.04
CA VAL A 115 24.36 15.84 12.40
C VAL A 115 25.31 16.06 13.58
N VAL A 116 26.21 17.03 13.44
CA VAL A 116 27.03 17.56 14.53
C VAL A 116 26.53 18.97 14.84
N THR A 117 26.23 19.25 16.09
CA THR A 117 25.75 20.58 16.50
C THR A 117 26.88 21.61 16.46
N PRO A 118 26.59 22.90 16.19
CA PRO A 118 27.55 23.96 16.42
C PRO A 118 27.98 23.98 17.88
N SER A 119 29.26 24.21 18.10
CA SER A 119 29.85 24.17 19.43
C SER A 119 29.25 25.24 20.36
N SER A 120 29.04 24.88 21.63
CA SER A 120 28.53 25.79 22.67
C SER A 120 29.56 25.96 23.78
N ARG A 121 29.80 27.20 24.18
CA ARG A 121 30.74 27.56 25.24
C ARG A 121 30.01 27.70 26.57
N VAL A 122 30.38 26.86 27.54
CA VAL A 122 29.93 26.95 28.93
C VAL A 122 30.98 27.70 29.74
N ASP A 123 30.63 28.86 30.24
CA ASP A 123 31.44 29.61 31.19
C ASP A 123 31.33 28.99 32.58
N PHE A 124 32.48 28.69 33.21
CA PHE A 124 32.50 28.24 34.59
C PHE A 124 32.51 29.42 35.53
N GLY A 125 31.63 29.37 36.52
CA GLY A 125 31.52 30.41 37.54
C GLY A 125 32.67 30.29 38.53
N VAL A 126 32.89 29.09 39.07
CA VAL A 126 33.75 28.91 40.24
C VAL A 126 35.09 28.24 39.91
N ALA A 127 35.13 27.36 38.91
CA ALA A 127 36.36 26.79 38.37
C ALA A 127 37.28 27.87 37.76
N ARG A 128 36.73 29.06 37.48
CA ARG A 128 37.50 30.25 37.10
C ARG A 128 38.53 30.63 38.18
N ALA A 129 38.23 30.39 39.45
CA ALA A 129 39.15 30.66 40.56
C ALA A 129 40.39 29.75 40.57
N ILE A 130 40.33 28.59 39.90
CA ILE A 130 41.44 27.65 39.73
C ILE A 130 41.99 27.64 38.29
N GLY A 131 41.66 28.67 37.48
CA GLY A 131 42.21 28.87 36.14
C GLY A 131 41.43 28.21 35.00
N ILE A 132 40.28 27.58 35.25
CA ILE A 132 39.44 26.99 34.20
C ILE A 132 38.24 27.91 33.96
N SER A 133 38.29 28.74 32.92
CA SER A 133 37.27 29.77 32.68
C SER A 133 36.06 29.28 31.88
N SER A 134 36.23 28.24 31.05
CA SER A 134 35.15 27.70 30.21
C SER A 134 35.48 26.35 29.62
N LYS A 135 34.46 25.65 29.10
CA LYS A 135 34.59 24.47 28.25
C LYS A 135 33.69 24.59 27.03
N THR A 136 34.21 24.24 25.86
CA THR A 136 33.43 24.11 24.64
C THR A 136 32.90 22.69 24.53
N LEU A 137 31.63 22.55 24.18
CA LEU A 137 30.92 21.28 24.07
C LEU A 137 30.26 21.20 22.69
N ASP A 138 30.18 19.99 22.16
CA ASP A 138 29.41 19.62 20.98
C ASP A 138 28.66 18.31 21.25
N ALA A 139 27.73 17.99 20.36
CA ALA A 139 27.04 16.71 20.33
C ALA A 139 26.84 16.28 18.88
N SER A 140 26.61 14.98 18.67
CA SER A 140 26.25 14.45 17.37
C SER A 140 25.19 13.39 17.49
N ALA A 141 24.37 13.29 16.45
CA ALA A 141 23.37 12.24 16.32
C ALA A 141 23.36 11.75 14.87
N THR A 142 23.15 10.46 14.68
CA THR A 142 22.90 9.90 13.35
C THR A 142 21.48 9.40 13.31
N ALA A 143 20.74 9.75 12.27
CA ALA A 143 19.43 9.20 12.01
C ALA A 143 19.47 8.39 10.71
N GLU A 144 18.80 7.25 10.72
CA GLU A 144 18.70 6.32 9.62
C GLU A 144 17.23 6.16 9.21
N LYS A 145 16.97 6.21 7.91
CA LYS A 145 15.69 5.83 7.33
C LYS A 145 15.75 4.36 6.94
N ARG A 146 14.85 3.58 7.53
CA ARG A 146 14.70 2.14 7.31
C ARG A 146 13.33 1.81 6.76
N ALA A 147 13.18 0.63 6.19
CA ALA A 147 11.88 0.10 5.82
C ALA A 147 11.54 -1.11 6.69
N LEU A 148 10.25 -1.26 7.00
CA LEU A 148 9.72 -2.55 7.44
C LEU A 148 9.79 -3.51 6.25
N VAL A 149 10.82 -4.35 6.20
CA VAL A 149 10.76 -5.55 5.36
C VAL A 149 9.84 -6.56 6.05
N PRO A 150 8.90 -7.17 5.30
CA PRO A 150 8.21 -8.33 5.83
C PRO A 150 9.25 -9.36 6.29
N PRO A 151 9.09 -9.93 7.48
CA PRO A 151 9.74 -11.20 7.80
C PRO A 151 9.60 -12.16 6.61
N THR A 152 10.65 -12.91 6.27
CA THR A 152 10.64 -13.77 5.06
C THR A 152 9.54 -14.83 5.11
N ASP A 153 9.20 -15.27 6.32
CA ASP A 153 8.09 -16.15 6.68
C ASP A 153 6.70 -15.53 6.44
N ASP A 154 6.61 -14.20 6.32
CA ASP A 154 5.38 -13.50 5.98
C ASP A 154 5.23 -13.24 4.47
N VAL A 155 6.25 -13.46 3.65
CA VAL A 155 6.13 -13.35 2.19
C VAL A 155 5.68 -14.70 1.62
N LEU A 156 4.56 -14.71 0.90
CA LEU A 156 4.08 -15.92 0.22
C LEU A 156 4.49 -15.93 -1.26
N PRO A 157 4.64 -17.12 -1.87
CA PRO A 157 5.00 -17.30 -3.29
C PRO A 157 3.78 -17.00 -4.20
N MET A 158 3.23 -15.80 -4.06
CA MET A 158 2.10 -15.30 -4.82
C MET A 158 2.42 -13.87 -5.25
N TRP A 159 1.74 -13.34 -6.26
CA TRP A 159 2.00 -11.98 -6.74
C TRP A 159 0.72 -11.25 -7.09
N LEU A 160 0.78 -9.92 -7.08
CA LEU A 160 -0.31 -9.03 -7.48
C LEU A 160 0.14 -8.07 -8.57
N PRO A 161 -0.71 -7.75 -9.55
CA PRO A 161 -0.47 -6.62 -10.43
C PRO A 161 -0.75 -5.32 -9.69
N SER A 162 -0.10 -4.23 -10.11
CA SER A 162 -0.18 -2.93 -9.44
C SER A 162 -1.56 -2.30 -9.43
N SER A 163 -2.43 -2.70 -10.36
CA SER A 163 -3.86 -2.30 -10.37
C SER A 163 -4.64 -2.92 -9.20
N CYS A 164 -4.13 -4.00 -8.59
CA CYS A 164 -4.79 -4.80 -7.56
C CYS A 164 -4.07 -4.78 -6.22
N ALA A 165 -3.28 -3.73 -5.96
CA ALA A 165 -2.62 -3.56 -4.68
C ALA A 165 -3.62 -3.28 -3.51
N TYR A 166 -4.89 -3.01 -3.81
CA TYR A 166 -5.91 -2.65 -2.84
C TYR A 166 -7.28 -3.25 -3.19
N GLY A 167 -8.02 -3.70 -2.18
CA GLY A 167 -9.35 -4.30 -2.31
C GLY A 167 -9.35 -5.83 -2.36
N ALA A 168 -10.51 -6.40 -2.67
CA ALA A 168 -10.66 -7.84 -2.81
C ALA A 168 -10.00 -8.33 -4.10
N VAL A 169 -9.20 -9.39 -4.01
CA VAL A 169 -8.52 -10.01 -5.15
C VAL A 169 -8.74 -11.50 -5.12
N GLY A 170 -9.17 -12.08 -6.26
CA GLY A 170 -9.34 -13.53 -6.41
C GLY A 170 -8.35 -14.13 -7.40
N GLY A 171 -7.85 -15.33 -7.11
CA GLY A 171 -7.11 -16.14 -8.08
C GLY A 171 -7.52 -17.59 -8.01
N ASP A 172 -7.77 -18.17 -9.18
CA ASP A 172 -8.08 -19.59 -9.32
C ASP A 172 -6.84 -20.41 -9.74
N THR A 173 -7.01 -21.72 -9.81
CA THR A 173 -6.02 -22.67 -10.32
C THR A 173 -6.08 -22.84 -11.83
N GLY A 174 -6.98 -22.14 -12.51
CA GLY A 174 -7.08 -22.21 -13.95
C GLY A 174 -5.85 -21.54 -14.56
N PRO A 175 -5.08 -22.21 -15.43
CA PRO A 175 -4.09 -21.48 -16.23
C PRO A 175 -4.85 -20.36 -16.94
N GLY A 176 -4.37 -19.13 -16.79
CA GLY A 176 -4.91 -18.01 -17.55
C GLY A 176 -4.89 -18.37 -19.04
N PRO A 177 -5.81 -17.83 -19.87
CA PRO A 177 -5.70 -18.03 -21.31
C PRO A 177 -4.28 -17.66 -21.75
N THR A 178 -3.56 -18.60 -22.37
CA THR A 178 -2.12 -18.51 -22.72
C THR A 178 -1.79 -17.33 -23.64
N THR A 179 -2.83 -16.72 -24.21
CA THR A 179 -2.79 -15.45 -24.90
C THR A 179 -4.06 -14.70 -24.52
N PRO A 180 -3.95 -13.48 -23.97
CA PRO A 180 -5.06 -12.55 -24.01
C PRO A 180 -5.67 -12.51 -25.40
N ALA A 181 -6.98 -12.67 -25.51
CA ALA A 181 -7.65 -12.33 -26.76
C ALA A 181 -7.26 -10.88 -27.10
N ALA A 182 -6.61 -10.68 -28.25
CA ALA A 182 -6.00 -9.40 -28.64
C ALA A 182 -7.02 -8.25 -28.67
N ASN A 183 -8.31 -8.59 -28.78
CA ASN A 183 -9.41 -7.66 -28.74
C ASN A 183 -10.49 -8.16 -27.76
N PRO A 184 -11.06 -7.28 -26.92
CA PRO A 184 -12.32 -7.57 -26.26
C PRO A 184 -13.38 -7.96 -27.30
N THR A 185 -14.10 -9.03 -27.01
CA THR A 185 -15.31 -9.44 -27.72
C THR A 185 -16.48 -8.78 -27.04
N TYR A 186 -17.20 -7.96 -27.79
CA TYR A 186 -18.39 -7.28 -27.32
C TYR A 186 -19.58 -8.11 -27.78
N ASP A 187 -20.26 -8.73 -26.82
CA ASP A 187 -21.49 -9.45 -27.09
C ASP A 187 -22.67 -8.52 -26.78
N PRO A 188 -23.30 -7.89 -27.80
CA PRO A 188 -24.54 -7.19 -27.58
C PRO A 188 -25.60 -8.24 -27.22
N GLY A 189 -26.08 -8.21 -25.97
CA GLY A 189 -27.19 -9.08 -25.60
C GLY A 189 -28.38 -8.79 -26.50
N ASN A 190 -29.14 -9.82 -26.91
CA ASN A 190 -30.42 -9.61 -27.58
C ASN A 190 -31.42 -8.97 -26.59
N SER A 191 -31.48 -7.65 -26.53
CA SER A 191 -32.53 -6.94 -25.82
C SER A 191 -33.73 -6.74 -26.76
N ASN A 192 -34.60 -7.75 -26.83
CA ASN A 192 -35.93 -7.58 -27.41
C ASN A 192 -36.84 -6.97 -26.33
N VAL A 193 -36.95 -5.65 -26.27
CA VAL A 193 -37.90 -4.98 -25.37
C VAL A 193 -38.52 -3.73 -25.98
N ASP A 194 -39.82 -3.62 -25.74
CA ASP A 194 -40.83 -2.70 -26.27
C ASP A 194 -40.62 -1.24 -25.83
N SER A 195 -39.72 -0.51 -26.50
CA SER A 195 -39.53 0.93 -26.25
C SER A 195 -39.20 1.70 -27.54
N LYS A 196 -39.55 2.99 -27.59
CA LYS A 196 -39.52 3.85 -28.79
C LYS A 196 -38.13 4.11 -29.39
N PHE A 197 -37.07 3.63 -28.75
CA PHE A 197 -35.70 3.69 -29.24
C PHE A 197 -34.99 2.39 -28.90
N HIS A 198 -34.53 1.68 -29.92
CA HIS A 198 -33.75 0.45 -29.77
C HIS A 198 -32.30 0.72 -30.14
N ILE A 199 -31.38 0.33 -29.27
CA ILE A 199 -30.00 0.13 -29.68
C ILE A 199 -29.93 -1.30 -30.25
N THR A 200 -29.73 -1.42 -31.56
CA THR A 200 -29.81 -2.71 -32.26
C THR A 200 -28.46 -3.36 -32.50
N ALA A 201 -27.39 -2.58 -32.48
CA ALA A 201 -26.04 -3.11 -32.57
C ALA A 201 -25.06 -2.18 -31.86
N ILE A 202 -24.04 -2.79 -31.28
CA ILE A 202 -22.81 -2.12 -30.88
C ILE A 202 -21.71 -2.80 -31.68
N SER A 203 -21.06 -2.07 -32.59
CA SER A 203 -19.86 -2.56 -33.28
C SER A 203 -18.66 -1.78 -32.80
N VAL A 204 -17.70 -2.48 -32.20
CA VAL A 204 -16.48 -1.85 -31.73
C VAL A 204 -15.47 -2.00 -32.86
N ASN A 205 -15.10 -0.88 -33.47
CA ASN A 205 -14.13 -0.87 -34.55
C ASN A 205 -12.76 -1.13 -33.96
N THR A 206 -12.44 -2.42 -33.73
CA THR A 206 -11.14 -2.95 -33.27
C THR A 206 -10.34 -1.92 -32.48
N ALA A 207 -10.82 -1.56 -31.29
CA ALA A 207 -10.02 -0.78 -30.36
C ALA A 207 -9.08 -1.77 -29.66
N PRO A 208 -7.76 -1.72 -29.90
CA PRO A 208 -6.83 -2.51 -29.13
C PRO A 208 -6.98 -2.14 -27.65
N PHE A 209 -6.83 -3.12 -26.78
CA PHE A 209 -6.85 -2.92 -25.33
C PHE A 209 -5.96 -1.74 -24.90
N GLY A 210 -6.44 -0.86 -24.00
CA GLY A 210 -5.67 0.27 -23.47
C GLY A 210 -5.47 1.46 -24.42
N THR A 211 -6.13 1.48 -25.58
CA THR A 211 -6.10 2.64 -26.47
C THR A 211 -7.21 3.63 -26.12
N THR A 212 -6.83 4.90 -25.88
CA THR A 212 -7.77 6.01 -25.67
C THR A 212 -8.45 6.50 -26.96
N THR A 213 -8.15 5.86 -28.09
CA THR A 213 -8.58 6.25 -29.44
C THR A 213 -9.59 5.30 -30.05
N GLY A 214 -10.10 4.32 -29.29
CA GLY A 214 -11.16 3.44 -29.74
C GLY A 214 -12.45 4.20 -30.06
N SER A 215 -13.12 3.82 -31.15
CA SER A 215 -14.49 4.25 -31.40
C SER A 215 -15.46 3.08 -31.25
N ILE A 216 -16.59 3.37 -30.62
CA ILE A 216 -17.72 2.44 -30.55
C ILE A 216 -18.82 3.00 -31.42
N ASP A 217 -19.26 2.21 -32.40
CA ASP A 217 -20.42 2.51 -33.21
C ASP A 217 -21.66 1.95 -32.50
N VAL A 218 -22.60 2.85 -32.19
CA VAL A 218 -23.89 2.51 -31.59
C VAL A 218 -24.97 2.70 -32.64
N THR A 219 -25.62 1.62 -33.04
CA THR A 219 -26.70 1.65 -34.02
C THR A 219 -28.04 1.80 -33.31
N LEU A 220 -28.75 2.87 -33.64
CA LEU A 220 -30.06 3.23 -33.11
C LEU A 220 -31.12 2.99 -34.18
N THR A 221 -32.19 2.29 -33.83
CA THR A 221 -33.42 2.19 -34.62
C THR A 221 -34.60 2.70 -33.80
N ASN A 222 -35.54 3.37 -34.45
CA ASN A 222 -36.78 3.80 -33.81
C ASN A 222 -37.92 3.08 -34.55
N GLU A 223 -38.71 2.29 -33.82
CA GLU A 223 -39.82 1.55 -34.41
C GLU A 223 -41.15 2.32 -34.36
N ASP A 224 -41.25 3.43 -33.61
CA ASP A 224 -42.56 4.02 -33.33
C ASP A 224 -42.63 5.55 -33.52
N SER A 225 -43.26 5.94 -34.64
CA SER A 225 -43.40 7.31 -35.12
C SER A 225 -44.48 8.14 -34.41
N ALA A 226 -45.19 7.55 -33.44
CA ALA A 226 -46.48 8.07 -32.96
C ALA A 226 -46.41 9.10 -31.82
N ALA A 227 -45.26 9.38 -31.19
CA ALA A 227 -45.26 10.14 -29.92
C ALA A 227 -44.17 11.20 -29.70
N ILE A 228 -43.29 11.47 -30.68
CA ILE A 228 -42.32 12.57 -30.53
C ILE A 228 -43.01 13.87 -30.96
N GLY A 229 -43.71 14.51 -30.02
CA GLY A 229 -44.42 15.77 -30.26
C GLY A 229 -43.55 16.78 -31.01
N THR A 230 -44.12 17.41 -32.03
CA THR A 230 -43.45 18.32 -32.98
C THR A 230 -42.55 19.34 -32.29
N PRO A 231 -41.21 19.23 -32.41
CA PRO A 231 -40.30 20.24 -31.88
C PRO A 231 -39.83 21.19 -32.99
N ALA A 232 -39.76 22.48 -32.68
CA ALA A 232 -39.26 23.52 -33.59
C ALA A 232 -37.72 23.65 -33.62
N ALA A 233 -36.97 22.82 -32.90
CA ALA A 233 -35.51 22.89 -32.82
C ALA A 233 -34.85 21.49 -32.78
N PRO A 234 -33.62 21.34 -33.33
CA PRO A 234 -32.86 20.09 -33.23
C PRO A 234 -32.56 19.77 -31.76
N LYS A 235 -32.99 18.60 -31.29
CA LYS A 235 -32.66 18.10 -29.95
C LYS A 235 -31.26 17.48 -29.97
N GLN A 236 -30.46 17.76 -28.95
CA GLN A 236 -29.19 17.07 -28.74
C GLN A 236 -29.41 15.79 -27.92
N GLY A 237 -28.74 14.72 -28.31
CA GLY A 237 -28.69 13.46 -27.60
C GLY A 237 -27.38 13.27 -26.84
N ALA A 238 -27.34 12.26 -25.98
CA ALA A 238 -26.11 11.75 -25.39
C ALA A 238 -26.21 10.22 -25.31
N ILE A 239 -25.07 9.57 -25.44
CA ILE A 239 -24.93 8.15 -25.14
C ILE A 239 -24.21 8.03 -23.80
N VAL A 240 -24.78 7.24 -22.91
CA VAL A 240 -24.27 7.07 -21.55
C VAL A 240 -23.91 5.61 -21.33
N PHE A 241 -22.68 5.36 -20.87
CA PHE A 241 -22.23 4.03 -20.48
C PHE A 241 -22.26 3.92 -18.96
N THR A 242 -22.86 2.85 -18.46
CA THR A 242 -22.89 2.51 -17.03
C THR A 242 -22.34 1.10 -16.80
N PHE A 243 -21.52 0.93 -15.77
CA PHE A 243 -20.97 -0.37 -15.39
C PHE A 243 -21.77 -1.00 -14.24
N GLY A 244 -22.28 -2.22 -14.45
CA GLY A 244 -23.22 -2.88 -13.54
C GLY A 244 -24.66 -2.33 -13.64
N ALA A 245 -25.64 -3.10 -13.19
CA ALA A 245 -27.05 -2.69 -13.18
C ALA A 245 -27.25 -1.55 -12.17
N PRO A 246 -27.51 -0.30 -12.59
CA PRO A 246 -27.59 0.81 -11.67
C PRO A 246 -28.90 0.71 -10.86
N THR A 247 -28.79 0.46 -9.56
CA THR A 247 -29.91 0.77 -8.63
C THR A 247 -30.01 2.27 -8.35
N SER A 248 -28.96 3.05 -8.68
CA SER A 248 -28.93 4.52 -8.67
C SER A 248 -27.84 5.08 -9.60
N TRP A 249 -28.09 6.20 -10.28
CA TRP A 249 -27.21 6.86 -11.27
C TRP A 249 -25.91 7.49 -10.71
N THR A 250 -25.41 7.03 -9.56
CA THR A 250 -24.32 7.67 -8.79
C THR A 250 -22.94 7.03 -9.00
N THR A 251 -22.84 5.88 -9.66
CA THR A 251 -21.59 5.11 -9.73
C THR A 251 -21.11 5.02 -11.18
N ALA A 252 -19.97 5.66 -11.47
CA ALA A 252 -19.23 5.67 -12.75
C ALA A 252 -20.10 5.78 -14.02
N THR A 253 -20.52 7.01 -14.32
CA THR A 253 -21.28 7.35 -15.53
C THR A 253 -20.38 8.15 -16.48
N THR A 254 -19.86 7.53 -17.54
CA THR A 254 -19.17 8.29 -18.59
C THR A 254 -20.17 8.68 -19.67
N VAL A 255 -20.36 9.99 -19.84
CA VAL A 255 -21.33 10.58 -20.77
C VAL A 255 -20.61 11.07 -22.01
N TYR A 256 -20.99 10.54 -23.18
CA TYR A 256 -20.49 10.98 -24.47
C TYR A 256 -21.57 11.79 -25.19
N PRO A 257 -21.40 13.11 -25.36
CA PRO A 257 -22.36 13.92 -26.10
C PRO A 257 -22.32 13.52 -27.58
N VAL A 258 -23.50 13.30 -28.17
CA VAL A 258 -23.61 12.95 -29.59
C VAL A 258 -24.67 13.78 -30.28
N ASN A 259 -24.36 14.24 -31.49
CA ASN A 259 -25.33 14.98 -32.31
C ASN A 259 -26.25 13.96 -33.00
N LEU A 260 -27.39 13.64 -32.38
CA LEU A 260 -28.44 12.85 -33.00
C LEU A 260 -29.30 13.76 -33.89
N ALA A 261 -29.30 13.50 -35.20
CA ALA A 261 -30.21 14.17 -36.11
C ALA A 261 -31.61 13.53 -35.98
N ILE A 262 -32.46 14.09 -35.12
CA ILE A 262 -33.87 13.69 -35.03
C ILE A 262 -34.67 14.51 -36.06
N PRO A 263 -35.20 13.90 -37.13
CA PRO A 263 -36.02 14.62 -38.10
C PRO A 263 -37.28 15.16 -37.41
N GLY A 264 -37.47 16.48 -37.44
CA GLY A 264 -38.54 17.17 -36.71
C GLY A 264 -39.95 17.03 -37.28
N LYS A 265 -40.22 16.04 -38.14
CA LYS A 265 -41.56 15.83 -38.74
C LYS A 265 -42.31 14.72 -38.00
N SER A 266 -43.49 15.05 -37.49
CA SER A 266 -44.44 14.06 -36.97
C SER A 266 -44.70 12.99 -38.03
N GLY A 267 -44.53 11.71 -37.67
CA GLY A 267 -44.73 10.58 -38.58
C GLY A 267 -43.51 10.17 -39.43
N SER A 268 -42.33 10.78 -39.28
CA SER A 268 -41.11 10.24 -39.88
C SER A 268 -40.48 9.19 -38.97
N THR A 269 -40.39 7.95 -39.44
CA THR A 269 -39.51 6.94 -38.83
C THR A 269 -38.07 7.40 -38.97
N LEU A 270 -37.36 7.43 -37.84
CA LEU A 270 -35.90 7.49 -37.86
C LEU A 270 -35.45 6.17 -38.50
N GLY A 271 -34.92 6.24 -39.72
CA GLY A 271 -34.14 5.13 -40.27
C GLY A 271 -32.98 4.78 -39.32
N THR A 272 -32.43 3.59 -39.49
CA THR A 272 -31.24 3.14 -38.75
C THR A 272 -30.15 4.20 -38.80
N GLN A 273 -29.74 4.73 -37.65
CA GLN A 273 -28.60 5.64 -37.53
C GLN A 273 -27.48 4.97 -36.75
N THR A 274 -26.29 4.94 -37.32
CA THR A 274 -25.08 4.53 -36.60
C THR A 274 -24.37 5.78 -36.10
N VAL A 275 -24.12 5.84 -34.80
CA VAL A 275 -23.39 6.93 -34.15
C VAL A 275 -22.04 6.41 -33.70
N THR A 276 -20.99 6.91 -34.33
CA THR A 276 -19.62 6.67 -33.89
C THR A 276 -19.33 7.56 -32.69
N ILE A 277 -19.00 6.96 -31.55
CA ILE A 277 -18.51 7.66 -30.37
C ILE A 277 -16.98 7.64 -30.43
N PRO A 278 -16.32 8.75 -30.79
CA PRO A 278 -14.87 8.81 -30.79
C PRO A 278 -14.35 8.95 -29.36
N GLY A 279 -13.24 8.26 -29.07
CA GLY A 279 -12.53 8.41 -27.80
C GLY A 279 -13.32 7.82 -26.63
N VAL A 280 -13.90 6.63 -26.82
CA VAL A 280 -14.41 5.88 -25.67
C VAL A 280 -13.24 5.64 -24.73
N GLY A 281 -13.34 6.20 -23.54
CA GLY A 281 -12.31 6.16 -22.52
C GLY A 281 -11.93 4.73 -22.17
N SER A 282 -10.69 4.58 -21.71
CA SER A 282 -10.13 3.29 -21.28
C SER A 282 -10.99 2.62 -20.20
N GLU A 283 -11.86 3.35 -19.51
CA GLU A 283 -12.78 2.77 -18.53
C GLU A 283 -13.71 1.72 -19.16
N VAL A 284 -14.30 1.99 -20.33
CA VAL A 284 -15.23 1.06 -20.99
C VAL A 284 -14.50 -0.10 -21.65
N THR A 285 -13.35 0.17 -22.26
CA THR A 285 -12.57 -0.83 -23.01
C THR A 285 -11.68 -1.69 -22.12
N ASN A 286 -11.30 -1.23 -20.93
CA ASN A 286 -10.46 -1.99 -20.00
C ASN A 286 -11.23 -2.73 -18.91
N THR A 287 -12.49 -2.36 -18.62
CA THR A 287 -13.26 -3.05 -17.58
C THR A 287 -14.08 -4.18 -18.17
N VAL A 288 -13.62 -5.42 -17.94
CA VAL A 288 -14.40 -6.62 -18.26
C VAL A 288 -15.65 -6.66 -17.38
N GLY A 289 -16.81 -6.91 -17.99
CA GLY A 289 -18.06 -7.04 -17.26
C GLY A 289 -19.29 -6.67 -18.08
N LYS A 290 -20.42 -6.58 -17.40
CA LYS A 290 -21.68 -6.14 -17.99
C LYS A 290 -21.73 -4.62 -17.98
N TRP A 291 -21.86 -4.07 -19.17
CA TRP A 291 -22.04 -2.66 -19.42
C TRP A 291 -23.43 -2.43 -19.99
N GLU A 292 -24.02 -1.31 -19.63
CA GLU A 292 -25.28 -0.87 -20.16
C GLU A 292 -25.06 0.43 -20.94
N VAL A 293 -25.60 0.50 -22.16
CA VAL A 293 -25.62 1.71 -22.97
C VAL A 293 -27.02 2.29 -22.95
N TRP A 294 -27.10 3.56 -22.60
CA TRP A 294 -28.35 4.33 -22.57
C TRP A 294 -28.32 5.42 -23.64
N GLY A 295 -29.42 5.53 -24.39
CA GLY A 295 -29.71 6.71 -25.19
C GLY A 295 -30.47 7.75 -24.37
N ALA A 296 -29.88 8.92 -24.13
CA ALA A 296 -30.55 10.03 -23.45
C ALA A 296 -30.75 11.21 -24.41
N TYR A 297 -31.85 11.95 -24.30
CA TYR A 297 -32.07 13.19 -25.04
C TYR A 297 -32.52 14.33 -24.13
N ASN A 298 -32.16 15.55 -24.47
CA ASN A 298 -32.67 16.71 -23.73
C ASN A 298 -34.09 17.06 -24.20
N ALA A 299 -35.08 16.75 -23.37
CA ALA A 299 -36.49 17.05 -23.68
C ALA A 299 -36.77 18.56 -23.85
N THR A 300 -35.99 19.40 -23.17
CA THR A 300 -36.17 20.86 -23.04
C THR A 300 -35.45 21.69 -24.12
N GLY A 301 -34.74 21.08 -25.07
CA GLY A 301 -34.10 21.79 -26.18
C GLY A 301 -32.86 22.63 -25.82
N GLY A 302 -32.33 22.48 -24.60
CA GLY A 302 -31.08 23.13 -24.18
C GLY A 302 -29.83 22.41 -24.70
N LYS A 303 -28.74 23.17 -24.90
CA LYS A 303 -27.41 22.62 -25.24
C LYS A 303 -26.95 21.68 -24.11
N VAL A 304 -26.56 20.46 -24.45
CA VAL A 304 -25.97 19.50 -23.50
C VAL A 304 -24.56 19.97 -23.20
N VAL A 305 -24.27 20.25 -21.92
CA VAL A 305 -22.92 20.60 -21.45
C VAL A 305 -22.38 19.41 -20.65
N PRO A 306 -21.26 18.80 -21.08
CA PRO A 306 -20.63 17.70 -20.35
C PRO A 306 -20.39 18.08 -18.87
N GLY A 307 -20.78 17.20 -17.95
CA GLY A 307 -20.50 17.33 -16.51
C GLY A 307 -21.45 18.21 -15.67
N THR A 308 -22.41 18.93 -16.27
CA THR A 308 -23.33 19.80 -15.51
C THR A 308 -24.80 19.64 -15.84
N THR A 309 -25.14 19.02 -16.96
CA THR A 309 -26.54 18.77 -17.33
C THR A 309 -27.04 17.50 -16.67
N LYS A 310 -27.96 17.64 -15.71
CA LYS A 310 -28.74 16.50 -15.20
C LYS A 310 -29.60 15.98 -16.35
N PHE A 311 -29.24 14.84 -16.91
CA PHE A 311 -30.18 14.09 -17.74
C PHE A 311 -31.28 13.59 -16.82
N SER A 312 -32.52 14.05 -17.04
CA SER A 312 -33.70 13.46 -16.43
C SER A 312 -34.00 12.14 -17.14
N ALA A 313 -33.13 11.15 -16.96
CA ALA A 313 -33.54 9.76 -17.07
C ALA A 313 -34.26 9.46 -15.76
N ASP A 314 -35.54 9.83 -15.67
CA ASP A 314 -36.40 9.17 -14.70
C ASP A 314 -36.53 7.73 -15.21
N PRO A 315 -35.97 6.71 -14.52
CA PRO A 315 -36.11 5.32 -14.95
C PRO A 315 -37.59 4.89 -14.95
N ASN A 316 -38.47 5.66 -14.31
CA ASN A 316 -39.93 5.46 -14.32
C ASN A 316 -40.68 6.45 -15.20
N GLY A 317 -39.97 7.40 -15.84
CA GLY A 317 -40.55 8.34 -16.78
C GLY A 317 -40.67 7.67 -18.14
N ALA A 318 -41.80 7.84 -18.82
CA ALA A 318 -42.16 7.21 -20.10
C ALA A 318 -41.25 7.55 -21.32
N ASN A 319 -40.04 8.07 -21.10
CA ASN A 319 -39.17 8.68 -22.09
C ASN A 319 -37.71 8.20 -22.03
N ALA A 320 -37.32 7.32 -21.10
CA ALA A 320 -35.99 6.69 -21.13
C ALA A 320 -36.05 5.43 -22.02
N ALA A 321 -35.09 5.28 -22.93
CA ALA A 321 -34.90 4.01 -23.64
C ALA A 321 -34.38 2.97 -22.64
N GLU A 322 -34.85 1.73 -22.73
CA GLU A 322 -34.28 0.62 -21.96
C GLU A 322 -32.80 0.45 -22.33
N PRO A 323 -31.93 0.09 -21.37
CA PRO A 323 -30.52 -0.07 -21.64
C PRO A 323 -30.27 -1.27 -22.56
N LEU A 324 -29.37 -1.11 -23.52
CA LEU A 324 -28.76 -2.28 -24.15
C LEU A 324 -27.61 -2.74 -23.27
N ALA A 325 -27.80 -3.90 -22.63
CA ALA A 325 -26.72 -4.59 -21.95
C ALA A 325 -25.80 -5.24 -22.99
N PHE A 326 -24.52 -4.93 -22.92
CA PHE A 326 -23.48 -5.67 -23.62
C PHE A 326 -22.47 -6.19 -22.62
N THR A 327 -21.90 -7.35 -22.92
CA THR A 327 -20.83 -7.90 -22.10
C THR A 327 -19.51 -7.70 -22.82
N VAL A 328 -18.59 -7.01 -22.17
CA VAL A 328 -17.19 -6.97 -22.60
C VAL A 328 -16.57 -8.28 -22.10
N THR A 329 -16.27 -9.20 -23.03
CA THR A 329 -15.68 -10.52 -22.74
C THR A 329 -14.37 -10.68 -23.49
N GLY A 330 -13.31 -11.18 -22.82
CA GLY A 330 -11.97 -11.13 -23.42
C GLY A 330 -11.43 -9.69 -23.51
N GLY A 331 -10.14 -9.54 -23.77
CA GLY A 331 -9.39 -8.31 -23.46
C GLY A 331 -8.53 -8.52 -22.23
N GLY A 332 -7.59 -9.46 -22.29
CA GLY A 332 -6.67 -9.74 -21.19
C GLY A 332 -5.55 -8.69 -21.13
N GLY A 333 -5.82 -7.53 -20.54
CA GLY A 333 -4.78 -6.52 -20.41
C GLY A 333 -4.74 -5.77 -19.08
N GLU A 334 -5.86 -5.61 -18.39
CA GLU A 334 -5.85 -5.20 -16.98
C GLU A 334 -6.57 -6.24 -16.18
N VAL A 335 -5.80 -6.78 -15.25
CA VAL A 335 -6.24 -7.67 -14.20
C VAL A 335 -7.37 -6.96 -13.44
N ALA A 336 -8.61 -7.32 -13.73
CA ALA A 336 -9.74 -6.87 -12.95
C ALA A 336 -9.65 -7.55 -11.57
N CYS A 337 -9.35 -6.76 -10.55
CA CYS A 337 -9.04 -7.25 -9.21
C CYS A 337 -10.20 -8.02 -8.57
N ASN A 338 -11.43 -7.57 -8.81
CA ASN A 338 -12.60 -8.01 -8.06
C ASN A 338 -13.34 -9.23 -8.65
N VAL A 339 -12.79 -9.87 -9.68
CA VAL A 339 -13.41 -11.06 -10.30
C VAL A 339 -12.38 -12.17 -10.33
N SER A 340 -12.80 -13.40 -9.97
CA SER A 340 -12.05 -14.63 -10.18
C SER A 340 -11.89 -14.86 -11.69
N GLN A 341 -11.03 -14.06 -12.31
CA GLN A 341 -10.60 -14.23 -13.68
C GLN A 341 -9.37 -15.11 -13.65
N ARG A 342 -9.43 -16.17 -14.44
CA ARG A 342 -8.34 -17.14 -14.60
C ARG A 342 -7.02 -16.42 -14.84
N GLY A 343 -6.05 -16.65 -13.97
CA GLY A 343 -4.66 -16.22 -14.17
C GLY A 343 -4.23 -14.85 -13.65
N ASN A 344 -5.09 -14.12 -12.94
CA ASN A 344 -4.84 -12.73 -12.51
C ASN A 344 -4.05 -12.59 -11.18
N PHE A 345 -4.24 -13.56 -10.29
CA PHE A 345 -3.44 -13.75 -9.09
C PHE A 345 -2.76 -15.11 -9.23
N GLY A 346 -1.44 -15.09 -9.20
CA GLY A 346 -0.67 -16.21 -9.69
C GLY A 346 0.41 -16.69 -8.72
N GLN A 347 0.94 -17.85 -9.05
CA GLN A 347 2.05 -18.46 -8.37
C GLN A 347 3.37 -17.78 -8.74
N LEU A 348 4.21 -17.58 -7.74
CA LEU A 348 5.62 -17.22 -7.89
C LEU A 348 6.46 -18.50 -7.77
N ASP A 349 7.27 -18.80 -8.79
CA ASP A 349 8.31 -19.84 -8.72
C ASP A 349 9.55 -19.29 -8.00
N SER A 350 9.44 -19.15 -6.69
CA SER A 350 10.56 -18.75 -5.84
C SER A 350 11.32 -20.00 -5.37
N PRO A 351 12.67 -20.00 -5.42
CA PRO A 351 13.49 -21.11 -4.99
C PRO A 351 13.33 -21.35 -3.48
N ARG A 352 13.60 -22.59 -3.04
CA ARG A 352 13.71 -22.94 -1.62
C ARG A 352 14.88 -23.90 -1.41
N ALA A 353 15.66 -23.68 -0.37
CA ALA A 353 16.88 -24.41 -0.08
C ALA A 353 16.56 -25.87 0.18
N GLY A 354 17.27 -26.76 -0.51
CA GLY A 354 17.08 -28.21 -0.36
C GLY A 354 15.88 -28.81 -1.10
N TYR A 355 15.11 -28.02 -1.84
CA TYR A 355 13.97 -28.52 -2.64
C TYR A 355 14.24 -28.31 -4.14
N PRO A 356 14.58 -29.36 -4.92
CA PRO A 356 14.79 -29.21 -6.37
C PRO A 356 13.49 -29.19 -7.18
N GLN A 357 12.40 -29.77 -6.65
CA GLN A 357 11.12 -29.89 -7.34
C GLN A 357 10.28 -28.63 -7.16
N LEU A 358 9.84 -28.03 -8.27
CA LEU A 358 9.01 -26.82 -8.32
C LEU A 358 7.79 -26.89 -7.38
N GLN A 359 7.02 -27.97 -7.51
CA GLN A 359 5.81 -28.17 -6.72
C GLN A 359 6.10 -28.18 -5.21
N LYS A 360 7.16 -28.89 -4.79
CA LYS A 360 7.56 -28.94 -3.37
C LYS A 360 8.04 -27.58 -2.86
N ARG A 361 8.74 -26.77 -3.67
CA ARG A 361 9.10 -25.40 -3.28
C ARG A 361 7.87 -24.57 -3.00
N TYR A 362 6.89 -24.60 -3.92
CA TYR A 362 5.65 -23.85 -3.79
C TYR A 362 4.84 -24.29 -2.56
N GLU A 363 4.69 -25.59 -2.33
CA GLU A 363 4.06 -26.16 -1.14
C GLU A 363 4.68 -25.64 0.16
N TYR A 364 6.01 -25.75 0.31
CA TYR A 364 6.70 -25.33 1.53
C TYR A 364 6.74 -23.81 1.69
N ASN A 365 6.90 -23.06 0.59
CA ASN A 365 6.86 -21.60 0.61
C ASN A 365 5.46 -21.08 0.96
N LEU A 366 4.38 -21.77 0.60
CA LEU A 366 3.05 -21.46 1.09
C LEU A 366 2.88 -21.80 2.58
N ALA A 367 3.40 -22.94 3.03
CA ALA A 367 3.25 -23.37 4.42
C ALA A 367 4.06 -22.51 5.40
N LEU A 368 5.26 -22.08 5.02
CA LEU A 368 6.25 -21.46 5.90
C LEU A 368 6.67 -20.03 5.51
N GLY A 369 6.19 -19.53 4.37
CA GLY A 369 6.77 -18.35 3.72
C GLY A 369 8.11 -18.66 3.03
N LEU A 370 8.68 -17.65 2.38
CA LEU A 370 9.98 -17.76 1.70
C LEU A 370 11.12 -17.96 2.72
N ASP A 371 12.20 -18.60 2.27
CA ASP A 371 13.41 -18.84 3.07
C ASP A 371 14.55 -17.84 2.76
N HIS A 372 14.28 -16.86 1.91
CA HIS A 372 15.17 -15.76 1.55
C HIS A 372 14.38 -14.47 1.32
N LYS A 373 15.08 -13.35 1.33
CA LYS A 373 14.49 -12.02 1.17
C LYS A 373 14.39 -11.63 -0.30
N LEU A 374 13.20 -11.23 -0.69
CA LEU A 374 12.95 -10.49 -1.92
C LEU A 374 12.99 -8.97 -1.64
N ALA A 375 13.44 -8.17 -2.59
CA ALA A 375 13.54 -6.72 -2.47
C ALA A 375 12.84 -6.04 -3.64
N PRO A 376 12.14 -4.91 -3.44
CA PRO A 376 11.62 -4.13 -4.55
C PRO A 376 12.74 -3.51 -5.37
N PHE A 377 12.53 -3.46 -6.68
CA PHE A 377 13.43 -2.82 -7.62
C PHE A 377 13.10 -1.32 -7.68
N ASN A 378 14.05 -0.47 -7.25
CA ASN A 378 13.89 0.96 -7.36
C ASN A 378 14.09 1.41 -8.82
N MET A 379 13.00 1.61 -9.55
CA MET A 379 13.07 2.11 -10.93
C MET A 379 13.61 3.54 -11.04
N LEU A 380 13.57 4.34 -9.95
CA LEU A 380 14.11 5.71 -9.99
C LEU A 380 15.63 5.72 -10.18
N ASP A 381 16.31 4.67 -9.70
CA ASP A 381 17.76 4.52 -9.88
C ASP A 381 18.11 4.16 -11.33
N TYR A 382 17.11 3.80 -12.14
CA TYR A 382 17.29 3.30 -13.50
C TYR A 382 16.20 3.80 -14.47
N PRO A 383 16.22 5.09 -14.84
CA PRO A 383 15.18 5.70 -15.67
C PRO A 383 15.02 5.04 -17.06
N ALA A 384 16.05 4.35 -17.57
CA ALA A 384 15.97 3.58 -18.82
C ALA A 384 15.03 2.37 -18.76
N ILE A 385 14.72 1.87 -17.55
CA ILE A 385 13.85 0.71 -17.31
C ILE A 385 12.40 1.14 -17.05
N ALA A 386 12.17 2.40 -16.68
CA ALA A 386 10.83 2.91 -16.39
C ALA A 386 9.85 2.74 -17.56
N THR A 387 10.35 2.57 -18.79
CA THR A 387 9.55 2.31 -19.99
C THR A 387 9.37 0.82 -20.32
N ASN A 388 10.21 -0.07 -19.77
CA ASN A 388 10.06 -1.52 -19.88
C ASN A 388 10.70 -2.24 -18.67
N PRO A 389 9.92 -2.52 -17.59
CA PRO A 389 10.40 -3.14 -16.35
C PRO A 389 10.73 -4.65 -16.46
N GLU A 390 11.04 -5.13 -17.67
CA GLU A 390 11.40 -6.52 -17.94
C GLU A 390 12.78 -6.88 -17.37
N CYS A 391 12.81 -7.97 -16.60
CA CYS A 391 14.06 -8.62 -16.23
C CYS A 391 14.43 -9.60 -17.36
N PHE A 392 15.29 -9.19 -18.29
CA PHE A 392 15.61 -9.99 -19.49
C PHE A 392 16.36 -11.31 -19.18
N ASN A 393 16.24 -12.27 -20.11
CA ASN A 393 16.49 -13.71 -19.95
C ASN A 393 17.90 -14.17 -19.52
N ASP A 394 18.88 -13.29 -19.46
CA ASP A 394 20.23 -13.49 -18.87
C ASP A 394 21.00 -12.17 -18.60
N GLY A 395 20.35 -11.02 -18.82
CA GLY A 395 20.90 -9.66 -18.73
C GLY A 395 19.90 -8.76 -18.00
N SER A 396 19.64 -9.09 -16.74
CA SER A 396 18.92 -8.23 -15.79
C SER A 396 19.40 -6.78 -15.93
N PRO A 397 18.54 -5.77 -15.82
CA PRO A 397 19.03 -4.40 -15.78
C PRO A 397 20.17 -4.28 -14.78
N THR A 398 21.22 -3.51 -15.09
CA THR A 398 22.46 -3.49 -14.29
C THR A 398 22.16 -3.33 -12.79
N GLY A 399 22.24 -4.40 -12.00
CA GLY A 399 21.94 -4.39 -10.56
C GLY A 399 20.69 -5.16 -10.12
N ALA A 400 19.81 -5.54 -11.05
CA ALA A 400 18.72 -6.47 -10.77
C ALA A 400 19.24 -7.90 -10.58
N LYS A 401 18.55 -8.67 -9.73
CA LYS A 401 18.93 -10.00 -9.29
C LYS A 401 17.72 -10.94 -9.42
N ILE A 402 17.91 -11.98 -10.21
CA ILE A 402 16.88 -12.97 -10.53
C ILE A 402 16.67 -13.90 -9.33
N ASP A 403 15.40 -14.14 -9.03
CA ASP A 403 14.97 -15.09 -8.01
C ASP A 403 14.95 -16.53 -8.53
N ASN A 404 16.12 -17.07 -8.85
CA ASN A 404 16.29 -18.47 -9.29
C ASN A 404 17.18 -19.30 -8.36
N VAL A 405 17.80 -18.65 -7.39
CA VAL A 405 18.60 -19.24 -6.31
C VAL A 405 18.26 -18.54 -5.00
N VAL A 406 18.30 -19.29 -3.90
CA VAL A 406 18.01 -18.80 -2.55
C VAL A 406 19.06 -17.76 -2.16
N ARG A 407 18.74 -16.48 -2.34
CA ARG A 407 19.63 -15.36 -2.05
C ARG A 407 18.82 -14.12 -1.68
N ASP A 408 19.28 -13.41 -0.66
CA ASP A 408 18.67 -12.16 -0.24
C ASP A 408 18.89 -11.02 -1.24
N GLY A 409 17.85 -10.20 -1.40
CA GLY A 409 17.86 -9.00 -2.23
C GLY A 409 17.59 -9.27 -3.72
N ASN A 410 17.06 -10.45 -4.05
CA ASN A 410 16.53 -10.71 -5.39
C ASN A 410 15.30 -9.84 -5.63
N ASN A 411 15.20 -9.24 -6.81
CA ASN A 411 14.18 -8.24 -7.13
C ASN A 411 13.44 -8.51 -8.44
N CYS A 412 13.77 -9.61 -9.09
CA CYS A 412 13.12 -10.10 -10.31
C CYS A 412 12.58 -11.50 -10.06
N ILE A 413 11.27 -11.67 -10.20
CA ILE A 413 10.57 -12.91 -9.84
C ILE A 413 10.00 -13.62 -11.07
N TYR A 414 10.02 -14.94 -11.07
CA TYR A 414 9.36 -15.75 -12.09
C TYR A 414 7.90 -15.97 -11.70
N VAL A 415 6.99 -15.48 -12.52
CA VAL A 415 5.55 -15.58 -12.25
C VAL A 415 4.88 -16.54 -13.21
N GLN A 416 3.87 -17.24 -12.73
CA GLN A 416 2.95 -18.02 -13.53
C GLN A 416 1.53 -17.50 -13.33
N SER A 417 0.72 -17.57 -14.38
CA SER A 417 -0.71 -17.28 -14.28
C SER A 417 -1.44 -18.49 -13.68
N GLY A 418 -2.21 -18.24 -12.62
CA GLY A 418 -2.90 -19.28 -11.85
C GLY A 418 -2.01 -19.91 -10.79
N ASN A 419 -2.61 -20.80 -9.99
CA ASN A 419 -1.95 -21.46 -8.87
C ASN A 419 -2.01 -22.99 -9.01
N ASP A 420 -0.98 -23.70 -8.55
CA ASP A 420 -1.03 -25.17 -8.48
C ASP A 420 -2.06 -25.63 -7.42
N PRO A 421 -3.14 -26.36 -7.78
CA PRO A 421 -4.15 -26.81 -6.83
C PRO A 421 -3.56 -27.71 -5.73
N GLY A 422 -2.61 -28.58 -6.09
CA GLY A 422 -1.93 -29.47 -5.14
C GLY A 422 -1.14 -28.66 -4.12
N GLY A 423 -0.35 -27.71 -4.62
CA GLY A 423 0.42 -26.76 -3.85
C GLY A 423 -0.40 -25.93 -2.87
N LEU A 424 -1.50 -25.33 -3.34
CA LEU A 424 -2.43 -24.59 -2.48
C LEU A 424 -3.02 -25.46 -1.38
N THR A 425 -3.44 -26.67 -1.74
CA THR A 425 -4.06 -27.62 -0.80
C THR A 425 -3.06 -28.03 0.28
N SER A 426 -1.86 -28.43 -0.11
CA SER A 426 -0.82 -28.85 0.83
C SER A 426 -0.29 -27.69 1.67
N GLY A 427 0.03 -26.58 1.03
CA GLY A 427 0.57 -25.39 1.67
C GLY A 427 -0.38 -24.75 2.69
N PHE A 428 -1.67 -24.59 2.34
CA PHE A 428 -2.63 -23.96 3.25
C PHE A 428 -3.31 -24.93 4.21
N LEU A 429 -3.68 -26.14 3.78
CA LEU A 429 -4.60 -27.00 4.51
C LEU A 429 -3.92 -28.24 5.12
N THR A 430 -3.28 -29.07 4.30
CA THR A 430 -2.88 -30.43 4.73
C THR A 430 -1.54 -30.46 5.45
N GLY A 431 -0.69 -29.47 5.16
CA GLY A 431 0.71 -29.51 5.51
C GLY A 431 1.55 -30.21 4.45
N VAL A 432 2.85 -30.15 4.70
CA VAL A 432 3.90 -30.59 3.79
C VAL A 432 4.78 -31.60 4.50
N ASP A 433 5.23 -32.61 3.77
CA ASP A 433 6.05 -33.71 4.27
C ASP A 433 7.25 -34.00 3.35
N GLY A 434 8.13 -34.89 3.79
CA GLY A 434 9.23 -35.43 2.97
C GLY A 434 10.36 -34.46 2.62
N GLY A 435 10.44 -33.29 3.27
CA GLY A 435 11.45 -32.27 2.99
C GLY A 435 12.57 -32.18 4.04
N PRO A 436 13.70 -31.49 3.71
CA PRO A 436 14.75 -31.14 4.67
C PRO A 436 14.27 -30.41 5.93
N ASP A 437 13.17 -29.66 5.85
CA ASP A 437 12.58 -28.94 6.98
C ASP A 437 11.72 -29.84 7.90
N GLY A 438 11.57 -31.12 7.55
CA GLY A 438 10.68 -32.06 8.20
C GLY A 438 9.20 -31.81 7.86
N ALA A 439 8.31 -32.61 8.45
CA ALA A 439 6.88 -32.41 8.28
C ALA A 439 6.43 -31.11 8.95
N LYS A 440 5.63 -30.30 8.24
CA LYS A 440 5.06 -29.05 8.74
C LYS A 440 3.55 -29.03 8.52
N PRO A 441 2.76 -28.49 9.46
CA PRO A 441 1.33 -28.31 9.25
C PRO A 441 1.05 -27.32 8.12
N GLY A 442 -0.15 -27.37 7.55
CA GLY A 442 -0.58 -26.36 6.59
C GLY A 442 -0.67 -25.00 7.29
N ARG A 443 -0.42 -23.92 6.55
CA ARG A 443 -0.35 -22.56 7.13
C ARG A 443 -1.60 -22.23 7.97
N LEU A 444 -2.78 -22.60 7.48
CA LEU A 444 -4.06 -22.32 8.14
C LEU A 444 -4.44 -23.32 9.22
N PHE A 445 -3.63 -24.36 9.44
CA PHE A 445 -3.84 -25.38 10.47
C PHE A 445 -3.41 -24.87 11.86
N THR A 446 -3.75 -23.63 12.20
CA THR A 446 -3.45 -23.01 13.50
C THR A 446 -4.73 -22.45 14.12
N ALA A 447 -4.77 -22.41 15.45
CA ALA A 447 -5.87 -21.76 16.17
C ALA A 447 -5.91 -20.24 15.83
N PRO A 448 -7.04 -19.55 16.03
CA PRO A 448 -7.07 -18.09 15.96
C PRO A 448 -5.99 -17.48 16.83
N THR A 449 -5.33 -16.47 16.31
CA THR A 449 -4.19 -15.87 16.99
C THR A 449 -4.56 -14.59 17.73
N SER A 450 -5.72 -13.99 17.43
CA SER A 450 -6.19 -12.78 18.08
C SER A 450 -7.40 -13.03 18.99
N SER A 451 -7.30 -12.54 20.22
CA SER A 451 -8.43 -12.46 21.15
C SER A 451 -9.54 -11.54 20.64
N ARG A 452 -9.26 -10.63 19.69
CA ARG A 452 -10.28 -9.76 19.08
C ARG A 452 -11.19 -10.47 18.09
N CYS A 453 -10.69 -11.53 17.43
CA CYS A 453 -11.55 -12.42 16.65
C CYS A 453 -12.38 -13.37 17.52
N THR A 454 -12.19 -13.36 18.84
CA THR A 454 -13.05 -14.12 19.74
C THR A 454 -14.25 -13.28 20.15
N THR A 455 -15.43 -13.76 19.78
CA THR A 455 -16.71 -13.07 19.88
C THR A 455 -17.01 -12.58 21.31
N ASN A 456 -17.13 -11.27 21.52
CA ASN A 456 -17.75 -10.64 22.71
C ASN A 456 -17.09 -10.86 24.09
N GLY A 457 -15.76 -10.94 24.21
CA GLY A 457 -15.10 -11.03 25.53
C GLY A 457 -15.46 -12.30 26.34
N ARG A 458 -16.27 -13.18 25.75
CA ARG A 458 -16.33 -14.59 26.07
C ARG A 458 -15.28 -15.20 25.18
N VAL A 459 -14.21 -15.70 25.80
CA VAL A 459 -13.29 -16.65 25.18
C VAL A 459 -14.17 -17.59 24.36
N ALA A 460 -14.13 -17.52 23.03
CA ALA A 460 -14.77 -18.54 22.20
C ALA A 460 -14.15 -19.85 22.68
N PRO A 461 -14.91 -20.73 23.36
CA PRO A 461 -14.32 -21.80 24.14
C PRO A 461 -13.65 -22.76 23.17
N ALA A 462 -12.33 -22.67 23.02
CA ALA A 462 -11.43 -23.70 22.49
C ALA A 462 -11.82 -24.42 21.17
N LYS A 463 -12.77 -23.89 20.38
CA LYS A 463 -13.31 -24.53 19.16
C LYS A 463 -13.44 -23.58 17.98
N ALA A 464 -12.62 -22.54 17.95
CA ALA A 464 -12.45 -21.72 16.76
C ALA A 464 -11.67 -22.44 15.63
N SER A 465 -11.45 -23.75 15.78
CA SER A 465 -11.13 -24.74 14.75
C SER A 465 -12.36 -25.31 14.01
N ASP A 466 -13.59 -24.87 14.30
CA ASP A 466 -14.81 -25.55 13.80
C ASP A 466 -15.21 -25.19 12.35
N SER A 467 -14.46 -24.35 11.62
CA SER A 467 -14.59 -24.36 10.15
C SER A 467 -13.84 -25.54 9.59
N LYS A 468 -14.59 -26.57 9.24
CA LYS A 468 -14.10 -27.62 8.37
C LYS A 468 -14.23 -27.17 6.93
N VAL A 469 -13.11 -26.83 6.31
CA VAL A 469 -13.06 -26.76 4.85
C VAL A 469 -12.67 -28.14 4.36
N ALA A 470 -13.67 -28.83 3.79
CA ALA A 470 -13.64 -30.26 3.54
C ALA A 470 -13.38 -31.07 4.81
N TRP A 471 -12.13 -31.45 5.07
CA TRP A 471 -11.71 -32.29 6.19
C TRP A 471 -10.71 -31.58 7.13
N ALA A 472 -10.18 -30.42 6.75
CA ALA A 472 -9.18 -29.68 7.52
C ALA A 472 -9.86 -28.65 8.43
N ASN A 473 -9.42 -28.58 9.67
CA ASN A 473 -9.76 -27.47 10.57
C ASN A 473 -8.85 -26.30 10.22
N ILE A 474 -9.44 -25.15 9.87
CA ILE A 474 -8.67 -23.97 9.50
C ILE A 474 -8.90 -22.80 10.46
N ASN A 475 -7.89 -21.95 10.59
CA ASN A 475 -7.98 -20.64 11.23
C ASN A 475 -9.15 -19.85 10.63
N ARG A 476 -9.94 -19.15 11.46
CA ARG A 476 -11.11 -18.35 11.04
C ARG A 476 -10.97 -16.86 11.32
N ASP A 477 -9.74 -16.35 11.42
CA ASP A 477 -9.56 -14.91 11.59
C ASP A 477 -10.15 -14.18 10.39
N THR A 478 -10.94 -13.13 10.62
CA THR A 478 -11.43 -12.24 9.56
C THR A 478 -10.66 -10.93 9.62
N LEU A 479 -10.47 -10.27 8.48
CA LEU A 479 -9.75 -9.00 8.40
C LEU A 479 -10.46 -7.92 9.24
N SER A 480 -11.80 -7.95 9.24
CA SER A 480 -12.64 -7.08 10.06
C SER A 480 -12.35 -7.13 11.55
N CYS A 481 -11.87 -8.25 12.11
CA CYS A 481 -11.49 -8.34 13.52
C CYS A 481 -10.35 -7.41 13.90
N PHE A 482 -9.47 -7.12 12.94
CA PHE A 482 -8.25 -6.35 13.16
C PHE A 482 -8.48 -4.86 12.92
N LEU A 483 -9.60 -4.45 12.31
CA LEU A 483 -9.92 -3.03 12.16
C LEU A 483 -10.11 -2.37 13.53
N LEU A 484 -9.55 -1.17 13.67
CA LEU A 484 -9.82 -0.33 14.84
C LEU A 484 -11.29 0.12 14.87
N PRO A 485 -11.86 0.43 16.05
CA PRO A 485 -13.25 0.84 16.18
C PRO A 485 -13.62 2.01 15.23
N GLY A 486 -14.73 1.86 14.51
CA GLY A 486 -15.23 2.87 13.57
C GLY A 486 -14.54 2.88 12.21
N LYS A 487 -13.67 1.90 11.92
CA LYS A 487 -13.03 1.70 10.62
C LYS A 487 -13.71 0.59 9.83
N THR A 488 -13.61 0.69 8.51
CA THR A 488 -14.24 -0.21 7.53
C THR A 488 -13.17 -0.81 6.61
N LEU A 489 -13.53 -1.87 5.89
CA LEU A 489 -12.65 -2.44 4.87
C LEU A 489 -12.41 -1.47 3.70
N ALA A 490 -13.38 -0.59 3.40
CA ALA A 490 -13.19 0.48 2.43
C ALA A 490 -12.09 1.47 2.84
N ASP A 491 -11.92 1.73 4.15
CA ASP A 491 -10.89 2.66 4.64
C ASP A 491 -9.46 2.15 4.42
N ILE A 492 -9.27 0.84 4.32
CA ILE A 492 -7.96 0.19 4.09
C ILE A 492 -7.72 -0.19 2.63
N ALA A 493 -8.78 -0.20 1.79
CA ALA A 493 -8.73 -0.54 0.37
C ALA A 493 -8.39 0.66 -0.54
N SER A 494 -7.62 1.62 -0.03
CA SER A 494 -7.16 2.79 -0.79
C SER A 494 -5.67 3.04 -0.59
N ASP A 495 -5.03 3.55 -1.63
CA ASP A 495 -3.68 4.12 -1.58
C ASP A 495 -3.53 5.29 -0.59
N THR A 496 -4.65 5.95 -0.24
CA THR A 496 -4.73 7.05 0.74
C THR A 496 -5.22 6.60 2.12
N ALA A 497 -5.29 5.29 2.38
CA ALA A 497 -5.70 4.76 3.68
C ALA A 497 -4.95 5.44 4.84
N ALA A 498 -5.70 5.80 5.89
CA ALA A 498 -5.09 6.37 7.08
C ALA A 498 -4.12 5.38 7.73
N ALA A 499 -3.02 5.90 8.28
CA ALA A 499 -2.06 5.07 8.99
C ALA A 499 -2.68 4.44 10.24
N ASP A 500 -2.19 3.25 10.60
CA ASP A 500 -2.44 2.59 11.89
C ASP A 500 -3.92 2.30 12.19
N ILE A 501 -4.75 2.05 11.17
CA ILE A 501 -6.18 1.68 11.32
C ILE A 501 -6.44 0.16 11.43
N VAL A 502 -5.42 -0.66 11.27
CA VAL A 502 -5.40 -2.11 11.46
C VAL A 502 -4.51 -2.45 12.66
N ASP A 503 -5.09 -3.18 13.61
CA ASP A 503 -4.42 -3.65 14.81
C ASP A 503 -3.28 -4.60 14.48
N ARG A 504 -2.14 -4.38 15.13
CA ARG A 504 -0.90 -5.12 14.88
C ARG A 504 -1.01 -6.63 15.13
N SER A 505 -1.99 -7.10 15.92
CA SER A 505 -2.22 -8.55 16.09
C SER A 505 -2.52 -9.26 14.77
N ILE A 506 -2.85 -8.54 13.69
CA ILE A 506 -2.97 -9.09 12.34
C ILE A 506 -1.72 -9.85 11.89
N LEU A 507 -0.53 -9.39 12.30
CA LEU A 507 0.76 -10.01 11.95
C LEU A 507 0.93 -11.40 12.58
N GLN A 508 0.11 -11.74 13.57
CA GLN A 508 0.11 -13.08 14.18
C GLN A 508 -0.84 -14.01 13.44
N SER A 509 -1.72 -13.51 12.57
CA SER A 509 -2.69 -14.34 11.86
C SER A 509 -1.99 -15.12 10.73
N PRO A 510 -2.19 -16.45 10.64
CA PRO A 510 -1.69 -17.25 9.51
C PRO A 510 -2.38 -16.88 8.18
N ARG A 511 -3.38 -16.00 8.21
CA ARG A 511 -4.07 -15.47 7.04
C ARG A 511 -3.45 -14.19 6.53
N TYR A 512 -2.69 -13.49 7.36
CA TYR A 512 -1.92 -12.33 6.94
C TYR A 512 -0.64 -12.77 6.22
N PHE A 513 -0.30 -12.09 5.15
CA PHE A 513 0.97 -12.21 4.47
C PHE A 513 1.22 -11.00 3.59
N GLN A 514 2.43 -10.89 3.07
CA GLN A 514 2.77 -9.95 2.02
C GLN A 514 3.01 -10.67 0.71
N VAL A 515 2.71 -9.99 -0.37
CA VAL A 515 2.98 -10.46 -1.72
C VAL A 515 3.67 -9.37 -2.53
N PRO A 516 4.64 -9.72 -3.39
CA PRO A 516 5.18 -8.80 -4.36
C PRO A 516 4.09 -8.25 -5.27
N VAL A 517 4.15 -6.95 -5.49
CA VAL A 517 3.35 -6.23 -6.48
C VAL A 517 4.24 -5.96 -7.69
N VAL A 518 3.79 -6.36 -8.87
CA VAL A 518 4.45 -6.11 -10.16
C VAL A 518 3.66 -5.10 -10.99
N HIS A 519 4.20 -4.61 -12.10
CA HIS A 519 3.44 -3.68 -12.94
C HIS A 519 2.31 -4.38 -13.69
N ALA A 520 1.14 -3.74 -13.78
CA ALA A 520 -0.03 -4.33 -14.44
C ALA A 520 0.17 -4.59 -15.95
N ASN A 521 1.06 -3.84 -16.61
CA ASN A 521 1.42 -4.05 -18.02
C ASN A 521 2.45 -5.18 -18.21
N ASP A 522 3.02 -5.72 -17.14
CA ASP A 522 3.89 -6.88 -17.23
C ASP A 522 3.05 -8.14 -17.35
N ARG A 523 3.00 -8.62 -18.59
CA ARG A 523 2.29 -9.83 -18.97
C ARG A 523 2.92 -11.06 -18.32
N ALA A 524 2.07 -12.01 -17.93
CA ALA A 524 2.50 -13.30 -17.39
C ALA A 524 3.27 -14.19 -18.40
N ASP A 525 3.39 -13.79 -19.67
CA ASP A 525 4.26 -14.43 -20.66
C ASP A 525 5.74 -14.01 -20.51
N LYS A 526 6.03 -12.96 -19.74
CA LYS A 526 7.39 -12.54 -19.40
C LYS A 526 7.97 -13.48 -18.35
N LYS A 527 9.19 -13.98 -18.58
CA LYS A 527 9.82 -14.94 -17.67
C LYS A 527 10.11 -14.34 -16.30
N TYR A 528 10.66 -13.13 -16.23
CA TYR A 528 10.98 -12.50 -14.95
C TYR A 528 10.47 -11.07 -14.91
N ILE A 529 9.83 -10.72 -13.80
CA ILE A 529 9.19 -9.42 -13.59
C ILE A 529 9.79 -8.75 -12.36
N ALA A 530 10.06 -7.45 -12.46
CA ALA A 530 10.58 -6.67 -11.36
C ALA A 530 9.51 -6.45 -10.28
N ILE A 531 9.89 -6.59 -9.01
CA ILE A 531 9.04 -6.27 -7.87
C ILE A 531 8.96 -4.75 -7.75
N LYS A 532 7.78 -4.16 -7.89
CA LYS A 532 7.57 -2.72 -7.69
C LYS A 532 7.53 -2.35 -6.20
N GLN A 533 6.77 -3.11 -5.43
CA GLN A 533 6.56 -2.91 -4.00
C GLN A 533 5.97 -4.20 -3.39
N TYR A 534 5.64 -4.18 -2.10
CA TYR A 534 4.82 -5.20 -1.47
C TYR A 534 3.42 -4.68 -1.16
N ALA A 535 2.42 -5.56 -1.27
CA ALA A 535 1.09 -5.33 -0.72
C ALA A 535 0.93 -6.17 0.55
N SER A 536 0.27 -5.59 1.56
CA SER A 536 -0.25 -6.37 2.68
C SER A 536 -1.53 -7.05 2.23
N VAL A 537 -1.62 -8.34 2.51
CA VAL A 537 -2.70 -9.19 2.03
C VAL A 537 -3.23 -10.02 3.19
N PHE A 538 -4.55 -10.20 3.21
CA PHE A 538 -5.20 -11.09 4.16
C PHE A 538 -6.06 -12.10 3.40
N LEU A 539 -5.91 -13.39 3.67
CA LEU A 539 -6.76 -14.43 3.09
C LEU A 539 -8.18 -14.34 3.69
N THR A 540 -9.08 -13.76 2.92
CA THR A 540 -10.49 -13.55 3.27
C THR A 540 -11.30 -13.32 2.01
N ASP A 541 -12.58 -13.67 2.07
CA ASP A 541 -13.57 -13.33 1.04
C ASP A 541 -14.42 -12.10 1.40
N GLU A 542 -14.05 -11.40 2.47
CA GLU A 542 -14.63 -10.10 2.79
C GLU A 542 -14.40 -9.09 1.66
N THR A 543 -15.34 -8.16 1.51
CA THR A 543 -15.30 -7.13 0.47
C THR A 543 -15.43 -5.73 1.09
N PRO A 544 -15.07 -4.64 0.38
CA PRO A 544 -15.17 -3.28 0.92
C PRO A 544 -16.58 -2.89 1.36
N THR A 545 -17.62 -3.54 0.83
CA THR A 545 -19.03 -3.31 1.18
C THR A 545 -19.47 -4.06 2.44
N CYS A 546 -18.59 -4.85 3.06
CA CYS A 546 -18.85 -5.47 4.35
C CYS A 546 -19.17 -4.37 5.39
N ASN A 547 -20.43 -4.31 5.80
CA ASN A 547 -20.91 -3.32 6.74
C ASN A 547 -20.81 -3.84 8.18
N LEU A 548 -19.80 -3.36 8.91
CA LEU A 548 -19.55 -3.70 10.31
C LEU A 548 -20.33 -2.81 11.31
N THR A 549 -21.28 -1.99 10.86
CA THR A 549 -21.97 -1.00 11.73
C THR A 549 -22.86 -1.62 12.82
N ALA A 550 -23.08 -2.93 12.83
CA ALA A 550 -23.69 -3.60 13.96
C ALA A 550 -22.61 -3.95 15.01
N PRO A 551 -22.74 -3.50 16.29
CA PRO A 551 -21.76 -3.76 17.36
C PRO A 551 -21.63 -5.24 17.73
N THR A 552 -22.38 -6.13 17.09
CA THR A 552 -22.10 -7.56 17.06
C THR A 552 -21.01 -7.86 16.04
N TYR A 553 -19.75 -7.77 16.49
CA TYR A 553 -18.64 -8.49 15.87
C TYR A 553 -19.06 -9.96 15.67
N GLY A 554 -19.15 -10.42 14.42
CA GLY A 554 -19.69 -11.74 14.06
C GLY A 554 -21.13 -11.75 13.51
N GLY A 555 -21.66 -10.60 13.09
CA GLY A 555 -22.86 -10.58 12.25
C GLY A 555 -22.67 -11.50 11.03
N PRO A 556 -23.61 -12.41 10.73
CA PRO A 556 -23.51 -13.33 9.61
C PRO A 556 -23.55 -12.51 8.30
N GLY A 557 -22.47 -12.48 7.53
CA GLY A 557 -22.56 -12.00 6.15
C GLY A 557 -21.32 -11.48 5.46
N CYS A 558 -20.21 -11.21 6.16
CA CYS A 558 -19.03 -10.64 5.48
C CYS A 558 -18.02 -11.66 4.97
N ALA A 559 -17.74 -12.70 5.75
CA ALA A 559 -16.86 -13.80 5.37
C ALA A 559 -17.65 -15.11 5.31
N THR A 560 -17.36 -15.99 4.34
CA THR A 560 -17.94 -17.34 4.31
C THR A 560 -17.31 -18.25 5.39
N ALA A 561 -17.77 -19.50 5.46
CA ALA A 561 -17.17 -20.49 6.35
C ALA A 561 -15.74 -20.83 5.92
N GLU A 562 -15.48 -20.77 4.62
CA GLU A 562 -14.21 -21.03 3.98
C GLU A 562 -13.27 -19.83 4.06
N ASN A 563 -13.83 -18.61 4.15
CA ASN A 563 -13.12 -17.36 4.39
C ASN A 563 -11.95 -17.15 3.42
N GLY A 564 -12.25 -16.98 2.13
CA GLY A 564 -11.22 -16.77 1.11
C GLY A 564 -10.63 -18.05 0.51
N ILE A 565 -11.18 -19.22 0.79
CA ILE A 565 -10.83 -20.47 0.10
C ILE A 565 -12.04 -20.99 -0.66
N THR A 566 -11.83 -21.44 -1.89
CA THR A 566 -12.85 -22.19 -2.64
C THR A 566 -12.28 -23.56 -2.96
N MET A 567 -13.00 -24.61 -2.60
CA MET A 567 -12.63 -25.98 -2.94
C MET A 567 -13.18 -26.35 -4.32
N ASN A 568 -12.54 -27.30 -5.00
CA ASN A 568 -13.09 -27.90 -6.20
C ASN A 568 -14.41 -28.63 -5.90
N GLY A 569 -15.19 -28.98 -6.93
CA GLY A 569 -16.50 -29.64 -6.75
C GLY A 569 -16.46 -30.99 -6.01
N GLY A 570 -15.28 -31.60 -5.86
CA GLY A 570 -15.07 -32.81 -5.07
C GLY A 570 -14.62 -32.55 -3.62
N GLY A 571 -14.37 -31.31 -3.22
CA GLY A 571 -13.91 -30.94 -1.88
C GLY A 571 -12.48 -31.39 -1.55
N ASN A 572 -11.72 -31.91 -2.52
CA ASN A 572 -10.42 -32.54 -2.25
C ASN A 572 -9.23 -31.61 -2.47
N GLN A 573 -9.42 -30.54 -3.25
CA GLN A 573 -8.36 -29.59 -3.57
C GLN A 573 -8.87 -28.16 -3.53
N VAL A 574 -8.01 -27.24 -3.12
CA VAL A 574 -8.24 -25.80 -3.26
C VAL A 574 -8.26 -25.46 -4.75
N PHE A 575 -9.35 -24.87 -5.20
CA PHE A 575 -9.59 -24.42 -6.58
C PHE A 575 -9.33 -22.93 -6.75
N ALA A 576 -9.63 -22.13 -5.73
CA ALA A 576 -9.35 -20.70 -5.77
C ALA A 576 -9.07 -20.19 -4.37
N VAL A 577 -8.34 -19.09 -4.31
CA VAL A 577 -8.16 -18.29 -3.12
C VAL A 577 -8.61 -16.87 -3.39
N GLN A 578 -9.23 -16.27 -2.38
CA GLN A 578 -9.59 -14.87 -2.37
C GLN A 578 -8.88 -14.21 -1.20
N VAL A 579 -8.30 -13.07 -1.49
CA VAL A 579 -7.56 -12.27 -0.55
C VAL A 579 -8.09 -10.85 -0.56
N PHE A 580 -7.77 -10.10 0.48
CA PHE A 580 -7.99 -8.68 0.54
C PHE A 580 -6.62 -7.99 0.62
N ALA A 581 -6.24 -7.31 -0.44
CA ALA A 581 -5.05 -6.49 -0.47
C ALA A 581 -5.38 -5.12 0.15
N PHE A 582 -4.46 -4.59 0.96
CA PHE A 582 -4.66 -3.31 1.62
C PHE A 582 -3.34 -2.58 1.82
N ASN A 583 -3.48 -1.30 2.13
CA ASN A 583 -2.34 -0.42 2.30
C ASN A 583 -1.48 -0.83 3.51
N THR A 584 -0.19 -1.04 3.28
CA THR A 584 0.79 -1.39 4.33
C THR A 584 0.87 -0.34 5.42
N PHE A 585 0.54 0.92 5.12
CA PHE A 585 0.47 2.00 6.11
C PHE A 585 -0.63 1.80 7.15
N ALA A 586 -1.68 1.04 6.81
CA ALA A 586 -2.80 0.78 7.70
C ALA A 586 -2.37 -0.04 8.94
N ILE A 587 -1.28 -0.80 8.88
CA ILE A 587 -0.80 -1.60 10.02
C ILE A 587 0.00 -0.72 10.97
N THR A 588 -0.32 -0.79 12.26
CA THR A 588 0.44 -0.08 13.29
C THR A 588 1.91 -0.54 13.33
N THR A 589 2.83 0.40 13.11
CA THR A 589 4.27 0.15 13.20
C THR A 589 4.73 0.23 14.65
N PRO A 590 5.42 -0.80 15.18
CA PRO A 590 6.07 -0.68 16.48
C PRO A 590 7.23 0.33 16.44
N PRO A 591 7.45 1.08 17.53
CA PRO A 591 8.65 1.92 17.67
C PRO A 591 9.96 1.13 17.53
N ASN A 592 9.93 -0.17 17.87
CA ASN A 592 11.11 -1.04 17.95
C ASN A 592 10.97 -2.33 17.09
N GLY A 593 10.29 -2.28 15.94
CA GLY A 593 10.15 -3.46 15.06
C GLY A 593 11.48 -4.01 14.56
N ALA A 594 11.53 -5.21 14.00
CA ALA A 594 12.66 -5.53 13.12
C ALA A 594 12.54 -4.66 11.86
N ASP A 595 13.66 -4.16 11.34
CA ASP A 595 13.70 -3.39 10.12
C ASP A 595 14.95 -3.71 9.30
N THR A 596 14.99 -3.21 8.08
CA THR A 596 16.11 -3.37 7.16
C THR A 596 16.45 -2.05 6.50
N GLU A 597 17.47 -2.07 5.65
CA GLU A 597 17.75 -0.98 4.73
C GLU A 597 16.46 -0.58 3.98
N TRP A 598 16.28 0.74 3.82
CA TRP A 598 15.07 1.29 3.22
C TRP A 598 14.99 0.98 1.74
N PHE A 599 13.77 0.72 1.27
CA PHE A 599 13.45 0.53 -0.14
C PHE A 599 12.23 1.38 -0.52
N VAL A 600 12.12 1.74 -1.79
CA VAL A 600 11.01 2.55 -2.31
C VAL A 600 9.68 1.80 -2.16
N GLY A 601 8.69 2.45 -1.55
CA GLY A 601 7.36 1.88 -1.30
C GLY A 601 7.19 1.20 0.07
N GLY A 602 8.28 1.00 0.82
CA GLY A 602 8.20 0.55 2.21
C GLY A 602 7.74 1.66 3.16
N LYS A 603 7.01 1.30 4.23
CA LYS A 603 6.68 2.25 5.30
C LYS A 603 7.98 2.73 5.96
N PRO A 604 8.31 4.03 5.88
CA PRO A 604 9.57 4.51 6.40
C PRO A 604 9.54 4.50 7.93
N VAL A 605 10.60 3.97 8.52
CA VAL A 605 10.86 4.00 9.96
C VAL A 605 12.12 4.83 10.14
N ILE A 606 12.03 5.87 10.96
CA ILE A 606 13.18 6.71 11.31
C ILE A 606 13.74 6.19 12.64
N ARG A 607 15.04 5.93 12.69
CA ARG A 607 15.75 5.60 13.92
C ARG A 607 16.93 6.51 14.16
N LEU A 608 17.15 6.84 15.42
CA LEU A 608 18.46 7.30 15.85
C LEU A 608 19.37 6.08 15.97
N VAL A 609 20.56 6.16 15.38
CA VAL A 609 21.62 5.16 15.44
C VAL A 609 22.85 5.82 16.06
N ASP A 610 23.40 5.17 17.08
CA ASP A 610 24.56 5.66 17.83
C ASP A 610 25.89 5.35 17.13
#